data_AF-A0A939KHP0-F1
#
_entry.id   AF-A0A939KHP0-F1
#
_cell.length_a   1.000
_cell.length_b   1.000
_cell.length_c   1.000
_cell.angle_alpha   90.00
_cell.angle_beta   90.00
_cell.angle_gamma   90.00
#
_symmetry.space_group_name_H-M   'P 1'
#
loop_
_entity.id
_entity.type
_entity.pdbx_description
1 polymer ?
#
loop_
_entity_poly.entity_id
_entity_poly.type
_entity_poly.pdbx_seq_one_letter_code
_entity_poly.pdbx_strand_id
1 'polypeptide(L)'
;MRFAHTGTQTRGALRYYAPRICAPYLDVMCSMKLDRPRISVDFNELMEPDLVLLSQTDQRLDSDGEKVQLSVDAKVYIYEYNKYDDGECELFTADGIVELNDKTINKNAKWSCRIDTNGITTKYT
;
A
#
# COMPACT_ATOMS: atom_id res chain seq x y z
N MET A 1 27.85 -60.41 12.97
CA MET A 1 26.48 -59.83 13.00
C MET A 1 26.59 -58.40 12.45
N ARG A 2 26.03 -58.01 11.29
CA ARG A 2 24.59 -57.67 11.00
C ARG A 2 24.09 -56.60 11.99
N PHE A 3 23.58 -55.39 11.70
CA PHE A 3 23.03 -54.62 10.55
C PHE A 3 23.25 -53.09 10.87
N ALA A 4 23.49 -52.14 9.95
CA ALA A 4 22.61 -51.38 9.03
C ALA A 4 21.39 -50.62 9.63
N HIS A 5 21.18 -49.36 9.16
CA HIS A 5 19.95 -48.49 9.07
C HIS A 5 20.09 -47.11 9.75
N THR A 6 20.20 -45.96 9.04
CA THR A 6 19.27 -45.18 8.17
C THR A 6 18.23 -44.33 8.89
N GLY A 7 18.09 -43.06 8.46
CA GLY A 7 16.85 -42.25 8.49
C GLY A 7 16.94 -40.98 9.38
N THR A 8 16.92 -39.74 8.88
CA THR A 8 15.88 -38.90 8.20
C THR A 8 15.26 -37.83 9.13
N GLN A 9 15.46 -36.56 8.73
CA GLN A 9 14.48 -35.48 8.54
C GLN A 9 13.51 -35.03 9.67
N THR A 10 13.75 -33.77 10.10
CA THR A 10 12.87 -32.57 10.13
C THR A 10 11.61 -32.42 11.01
N ARG A 11 11.67 -31.29 11.74
CA ARG A 11 10.69 -30.19 11.93
C ARG A 11 9.33 -30.47 12.56
N GLY A 12 9.02 -29.68 13.59
CA GLY A 12 7.65 -29.27 13.91
C GLY A 12 7.51 -28.50 15.22
N ALA A 13 6.94 -27.30 15.13
CA ALA A 13 6.37 -26.47 16.20
C ALA A 13 7.32 -25.65 17.10
N LEU A 14 7.68 -24.45 16.64
CA LEU A 14 8.00 -23.35 17.56
C LEU A 14 6.69 -22.73 18.05
N ARG A 15 6.40 -23.03 19.31
CA ARG A 15 5.35 -22.40 20.12
C ARG A 15 5.66 -20.90 20.23
N TYR A 16 4.63 -20.08 20.07
CA TYR A 16 4.66 -18.67 20.48
C TYR A 16 5.04 -18.59 21.96
N TYR A 17 6.30 -18.25 22.24
CA TYR A 17 6.71 -17.75 23.55
C TYR A 17 6.76 -16.23 23.43
N ALA A 18 5.75 -15.56 23.99
CA ALA A 18 5.87 -14.15 24.31
C ALA A 18 6.85 -14.01 25.48
N PRO A 19 7.98 -13.29 25.35
CA PRO A 19 8.75 -12.90 26.51
C PRO A 19 8.21 -11.56 27.04
N ARG A 20 7.96 -11.53 28.34
CA ARG A 20 7.76 -10.27 29.08
C ARG A 20 9.12 -9.62 29.31
N ILE A 21 9.11 -8.28 29.26
CA ILE A 21 10.01 -7.30 29.90
C ILE A 21 10.99 -6.54 28.96
N CYS A 22 10.82 -5.21 28.96
CA CYS A 22 11.72 -4.13 28.49
C CYS A 22 11.80 -3.80 26.98
N ALA A 23 10.76 -3.14 26.47
CA ALA A 23 10.95 -2.02 25.54
C ALA A 23 9.97 -0.90 25.94
N PRO A 24 10.42 0.28 26.40
CA PRO A 24 9.56 1.47 26.50
C PRO A 24 9.27 2.07 25.12
N TYR A 25 9.78 1.46 24.05
CA TYR A 25 9.30 1.69 22.68
C TYR A 25 7.97 0.96 22.55
N LEU A 26 6.91 1.58 23.09
CA LEU A 26 5.58 1.29 22.61
C LEU A 26 5.67 1.32 21.09
N ASP A 27 5.15 0.29 20.44
CA ASP A 27 4.49 0.47 19.16
C ASP A 27 3.59 1.71 19.35
N VAL A 28 4.10 2.89 18.98
CA VAL A 28 3.27 4.00 18.60
C VAL A 28 2.60 3.48 17.34
N MET A 29 1.50 2.77 17.58
CA MET A 29 0.63 2.27 16.54
C MET A 29 0.11 3.54 15.88
N CYS A 30 0.80 4.00 14.83
CA CYS A 30 0.34 5.08 13.98
C CYS A 30 -1.03 4.68 13.45
N SER A 31 -2.06 5.13 14.16
CA SER A 31 -3.44 4.88 13.83
C SER A 31 -3.92 6.05 12.99
N MET A 32 -3.34 6.19 11.80
CA MET A 32 -3.86 7.13 10.82
C MET A 32 -5.10 6.52 10.18
N LYS A 33 -6.26 7.05 10.55
CA LYS A 33 -7.55 6.56 10.06
C LYS A 33 -7.90 7.23 8.73
N LEU A 34 -8.13 6.41 7.71
CA LEU A 34 -8.76 6.84 6.46
C LEU A 34 -10.22 7.22 6.69
N ASP A 35 -10.70 8.26 6.00
CA ASP A 35 -12.09 8.73 6.09
C ASP A 35 -13.06 7.91 5.23
N ARG A 36 -12.54 7.22 4.21
CA ARG A 36 -13.25 6.37 3.25
C ARG A 36 -12.28 5.35 2.63
N PRO A 37 -12.76 4.33 1.90
CA PRO A 37 -11.88 3.43 1.16
C PRO A 37 -11.09 4.18 0.08
N ARG A 38 -9.78 3.93 -0.01
CA ARG A 38 -8.87 4.57 -0.97
C ARG A 38 -7.94 3.55 -1.62
N ILE A 39 -7.52 3.80 -2.86
CA ILE A 39 -6.52 3.00 -3.58
C ILE A 39 -5.12 3.46 -3.17
N SER A 40 -4.24 2.53 -2.78
CA SER A 40 -2.86 2.87 -2.45
C SER A 40 -2.05 3.24 -3.70
N VAL A 41 -1.30 4.34 -3.64
CA VAL A 41 -0.40 4.82 -4.71
C VAL A 41 0.96 5.20 -4.10
N ASP A 42 1.90 5.56 -4.98
CA ASP A 42 3.17 6.18 -4.61
C ASP A 42 3.19 7.61 -5.17
N PHE A 43 3.04 8.62 -4.32
CA PHE A 43 3.10 10.03 -4.70
C PHE A 43 4.53 10.52 -4.96
N ASN A 44 5.56 9.73 -4.65
CA ASN A 44 6.93 10.06 -5.07
C ASN A 44 7.15 9.75 -6.57
N GLU A 45 6.27 8.95 -7.18
CA GLU A 45 6.30 8.60 -8.62
C GLU A 45 5.21 9.33 -9.43
N LEU A 46 5.02 10.62 -9.17
CA LEU A 46 4.18 11.47 -10.00
C LEU A 46 4.77 11.63 -11.41
N MET A 47 3.93 11.45 -12.43
CA MET A 47 4.32 11.64 -13.84
C MET A 47 4.23 13.10 -14.27
N GLU A 48 3.27 13.82 -13.68
CA GLU A 48 3.06 15.26 -13.77
C GLU A 48 2.62 15.75 -12.38
N PRO A 49 2.60 17.06 -12.07
CA PRO A 49 2.26 17.55 -10.73
C PRO A 49 0.92 17.06 -10.16
N ASP A 50 -0.01 16.66 -11.03
CA ASP A 50 -1.34 16.14 -10.71
C ASP A 50 -1.64 14.77 -11.34
N LEU A 51 -0.63 14.03 -11.84
CA LEU A 51 -0.85 12.75 -12.52
C LEU A 51 -0.09 11.61 -11.85
N VAL A 52 -0.83 10.64 -11.32
CA VAL A 52 -0.27 9.42 -10.70
C VAL A 52 -0.70 8.17 -11.48
N LEU A 53 0.18 7.15 -11.54
CA LEU A 53 -0.15 5.89 -12.19
C LEU A 53 -0.98 4.99 -11.25
N LEU A 54 -2.01 4.33 -11.79
CA LEU A 54 -2.88 3.45 -11.01
C LEU A 54 -2.60 1.97 -11.26
N SER A 55 -2.78 1.47 -12.47
CA SER A 55 -2.77 0.01 -12.68
C SER A 55 -2.50 -0.40 -14.13
N GLN A 56 -2.00 -1.62 -14.28
CA GLN A 56 -1.92 -2.33 -15.57
C GLN A 56 -3.26 -2.95 -15.98
N THR A 57 -4.07 -3.33 -14.99
CA THR A 57 -5.34 -4.02 -15.18
C THR A 57 -6.50 -3.08 -14.86
N ASP A 58 -7.70 -3.48 -15.22
CA ASP A 58 -8.92 -2.68 -14.99
C ASP A 58 -9.42 -2.73 -13.55
N GLN A 59 -8.63 -3.27 -12.62
CA GLN A 59 -9.04 -3.43 -11.22
C GLN A 59 -7.88 -3.12 -10.27
N ARG A 60 -8.24 -2.54 -9.12
CA ARG A 60 -7.37 -2.37 -7.95
C ARG A 60 -8.15 -2.78 -6.70
N LEU A 61 -7.42 -3.13 -5.65
CA LEU A 61 -8.02 -3.22 -4.32
C LEU A 61 -7.92 -1.83 -3.67
N ASP A 62 -8.96 -1.47 -2.93
CA ASP A 62 -8.91 -0.35 -2.00
C ASP A 62 -8.36 -0.79 -0.62
N SER A 63 -8.28 0.17 0.30
CA SER A 63 -7.84 -0.02 1.68
C SER A 63 -8.71 -0.97 2.51
N ASP A 64 -9.95 -1.22 2.08
CA ASP A 64 -10.86 -2.16 2.75
C ASP A 64 -10.73 -3.57 2.16
N GLY A 65 -9.94 -3.72 1.09
CA GLY A 65 -9.74 -4.97 0.37
C GLY A 65 -10.81 -5.24 -0.70
N GLU A 66 -11.65 -4.24 -1.02
CA GLU A 66 -12.69 -4.36 -2.01
C GLU A 66 -12.17 -4.00 -3.41
N LYS A 67 -12.74 -4.64 -4.44
CA LYS A 67 -12.34 -4.40 -5.83
C LYS A 67 -12.95 -3.12 -6.36
N VAL A 68 -12.10 -2.17 -6.73
CA VAL A 68 -12.46 -0.98 -7.48
C VAL A 68 -12.23 -1.22 -8.98
N GLN A 69 -13.28 -1.07 -9.77
CA GLN A 69 -13.21 -1.12 -11.22
C GLN A 69 -12.70 0.22 -11.78
N LEU A 70 -11.65 0.17 -12.59
CA LEU A 70 -11.07 1.33 -13.25
C LEU A 70 -11.63 1.45 -14.66
N SER A 71 -12.13 2.64 -14.98
CA SER A 71 -12.60 3.04 -16.30
C SER A 71 -12.42 4.54 -16.46
N VAL A 72 -12.36 5.04 -17.70
CA VAL A 72 -12.32 6.47 -17.98
C VAL A 72 -13.44 7.19 -17.23
N ASP A 73 -13.12 8.37 -16.70
CA ASP A 73 -14.00 9.26 -15.93
C ASP A 73 -14.47 8.71 -14.56
N ALA A 74 -14.01 7.53 -14.14
CA ALA A 74 -14.33 7.01 -12.82
C ALA A 74 -13.69 7.88 -11.73
N LYS A 75 -14.49 8.30 -10.74
CA LYS A 75 -13.97 8.99 -9.56
C LYS A 75 -13.31 7.98 -8.63
N VAL A 76 -12.07 8.28 -8.22
CA VAL A 76 -11.30 7.46 -7.29
C VAL A 76 -10.74 8.31 -6.15
N TYR A 77 -10.45 7.64 -5.05
CA TYR A 77 -9.82 8.19 -3.87
C TYR A 77 -8.50 7.47 -3.69
N ILE A 78 -7.40 8.19 -3.52
CA ILE A 78 -6.05 7.61 -3.45
C ILE A 78 -5.35 8.02 -2.16
N TYR A 79 -4.43 7.17 -1.70
CA TYR A 79 -3.63 7.43 -0.52
C TYR A 79 -2.22 6.83 -0.60
N GLU A 80 -1.32 7.37 0.20
CA GLU A 80 -0.03 6.78 0.53
C GLU A 80 0.18 6.90 2.03
N TYR A 81 0.67 5.84 2.64
CA TYR A 81 0.97 5.79 4.06
C TYR A 81 2.46 5.54 4.25
N ASN A 82 3.13 6.47 4.93
CA ASN A 82 4.55 6.42 5.23
C ASN A 82 4.75 6.30 6.74
N LYS A 83 5.66 5.41 7.14
CA LYS A 83 6.13 5.25 8.51
C LYS A 83 7.65 5.35 8.50
N TYR A 84 8.19 6.25 9.30
CA TYR A 84 9.61 6.52 9.40
C TYR A 84 10.25 5.79 10.57
N ASP A 85 11.59 5.75 10.59
CA ASP A 85 12.39 5.02 11.60
C ASP A 85 12.27 5.61 13.01
N ASP A 86 11.93 6.88 13.14
CA ASP A 86 11.67 7.58 14.41
C ASP A 86 10.26 7.34 14.96
N GLY A 87 9.41 6.63 14.21
CA GLY A 87 8.03 6.35 14.55
C GLY A 87 7.04 7.43 14.11
N GLU A 88 7.48 8.52 13.48
CA GLU A 88 6.59 9.45 12.81
C GLU A 88 5.90 8.77 11.64
N CYS A 89 4.67 9.22 11.37
CA CYS A 89 3.89 8.72 10.25
C CYS A 89 3.28 9.86 9.47
N GLU A 90 3.08 9.60 8.19
CA GLU A 90 2.46 10.50 7.24
C GLU A 90 1.40 9.76 6.44
N LEU A 91 0.27 10.43 6.26
CA LEU A 91 -0.79 9.97 5.38
C LEU A 91 -1.06 11.05 4.35
N PHE A 92 -0.73 10.74 3.10
CA PHE A 92 -1.10 11.53 1.95
C PHE A 92 -2.43 11.02 1.40
N THR A 93 -3.32 11.94 1.05
CA THR A 93 -4.60 11.62 0.42
C THR A 93 -4.89 12.60 -0.70
N ALA A 94 -5.50 12.10 -1.77
CA ALA A 94 -6.03 12.92 -2.84
C ALA A 94 -7.27 12.26 -3.44
N ASP A 95 -8.06 13.07 -4.14
CA ASP A 95 -9.22 12.64 -4.90
C ASP A 95 -8.95 12.96 -6.38
N GLY A 96 -9.51 12.17 -7.30
CA GLY A 96 -9.24 12.38 -8.71
C GLY A 96 -10.10 11.55 -9.65
N ILE A 97 -9.77 11.67 -10.93
CA ILE A 97 -10.48 11.03 -12.04
C ILE A 97 -9.55 10.08 -12.77
N VAL A 98 -10.05 8.89 -13.09
CA VAL A 98 -9.32 7.87 -13.85
C VAL A 98 -9.25 8.27 -15.33
N GLU A 99 -8.03 8.25 -15.87
CA GLU A 99 -7.73 8.50 -17.28
C GLU A 99 -7.00 7.28 -17.88
N LEU A 100 -7.17 7.07 -19.18
CA LEU A 100 -6.27 6.17 -19.90
C LEU A 100 -4.88 6.79 -19.93
N ASN A 101 -3.90 6.06 -19.42
CA ASN A 101 -2.53 6.52 -19.40
C ASN A 101 -1.97 6.63 -20.83
N ASP A 102 -1.31 7.74 -21.11
CA ASP A 102 -0.52 7.87 -22.33
C ASP A 102 0.70 6.94 -22.26
N LYS A 103 0.79 6.01 -23.22
CA LYS A 103 1.88 5.04 -23.31
C LYS A 103 3.23 5.68 -23.63
N THR A 104 3.27 6.94 -24.03
CA THR A 104 4.51 7.72 -24.16
C THR A 104 5.08 8.14 -22.81
N ILE A 105 4.23 8.36 -21.80
CA ILE A 105 4.61 8.69 -20.41
C ILE A 105 5.10 7.43 -19.71
N ASN A 106 4.29 6.37 -19.71
CA ASN A 106 4.66 5.11 -19.07
C ASN A 106 4.04 3.90 -19.80
N LYS A 107 4.86 2.92 -20.16
CA LYS A 107 4.38 1.73 -20.89
C LYS A 107 3.75 0.69 -19.96
N ASN A 108 4.16 0.70 -18.69
CA ASN A 108 3.84 -0.29 -17.67
C ASN A 108 2.56 0.04 -16.90
N ALA A 109 1.83 1.11 -17.23
CA ALA A 109 0.52 1.41 -16.65
C ALA A 109 -0.52 1.59 -17.76
N LYS A 110 -1.72 1.05 -17.55
CA LYS A 110 -2.90 1.27 -18.41
C LYS A 110 -3.70 2.48 -17.92
N TRP A 111 -3.83 2.62 -16.61
CA TRP A 111 -4.64 3.66 -15.97
C TRP A 111 -3.77 4.62 -15.18
N SER A 112 -4.13 5.89 -15.24
CA SER A 112 -3.63 6.97 -14.40
C SER A 112 -4.80 7.64 -13.68
N CYS A 113 -4.50 8.39 -12.63
CA CYS A 113 -5.42 9.26 -11.94
C CYS A 113 -4.94 10.69 -12.09
N ARG A 114 -5.79 11.55 -12.64
CA ARG A 114 -5.62 13.00 -12.61
C ARG A 114 -6.21 13.51 -11.29
N ILE A 115 -5.34 14.02 -10.42
CA ILE A 115 -5.68 14.60 -9.13
C ILE A 115 -6.48 15.88 -9.37
N ASP A 116 -7.55 16.06 -8.60
CA ASP A 116 -8.40 17.24 -8.74
C ASP A 116 -7.77 18.52 -8.15
N THR A 117 -8.46 19.64 -8.28
CA THR A 117 -7.96 20.95 -7.84
C THR A 117 -7.78 21.07 -6.33
N ASN A 118 -8.27 20.13 -5.51
CA ASN A 118 -8.01 20.11 -4.08
C ASN A 118 -6.59 19.62 -3.76
N GLY A 119 -5.92 19.00 -4.73
CA GLY A 119 -4.53 18.57 -4.61
C GLY A 119 -4.32 17.44 -3.59
N ILE A 120 -3.07 17.29 -3.17
CA ILE A 120 -2.66 16.30 -2.17
C ILE A 120 -2.73 16.94 -0.79
N THR A 121 -3.43 16.28 0.14
CA THR A 121 -3.51 16.66 1.55
C THR A 121 -2.71 15.70 2.40
N THR A 122 -1.97 16.24 3.36
CA THR A 122 -1.15 15.46 4.30
C THR A 122 -1.70 15.52 5.72
N LYS A 123 -1.63 14.39 6.43
CA LYS A 123 -1.86 14.30 7.87
C LYS A 123 -0.63 13.70 8.53
N TYR A 124 -0.31 14.19 9.73
CA TYR A 124 0.82 13.78 10.56
C TYR A 124 0.29 13.29 11.92
N THR A 125 1.03 12.41 12.60
CA THR A 125 0.79 12.02 14.00
C THR A 125 2.05 12.19 14.82
#